data_AF-A0A6H9HAZ8-F1
#
_entry.id   AF-A0A6H9HAZ8-F1
#
_cell.length_a   1.000
_cell.length_b   1.000
_cell.length_c   1.000
_cell.angle_alpha   90.00
_cell.angle_beta   90.00
_cell.angle_gamma   90.00
#
_symmetry.space_group_name_H-M   'P 1'
#
loop_
_entity.id
_entity.type
_entity.pdbx_description
1 polymer ?
#
loop_
_entity_poly.entity_id
_entity_poly.type
_entity_poly.pdbx_seq_one_letter_code
_entity_poly.pdbx_strand_id
1 'polypeptide(L)'
;MRRYFYAWRDAGLFDAINTVLVMNLREIEGREASPSAGVIDSQSVKTTESGGISGYDAGKKVKGRKRHILTDTCGFLIFILVHAADIQDRDGAVDVLVAIRKRFPWLRHIFADGGYAGDKLRSALVGMGKWTIEIIKRSDKAKGFQVLPRRWVVERTFAWLGRCRRLAKDWERSIASSTAWALIASIRMLTRRTARLCQN
;
A
#
# COMPACT_ATOMS: atom_id res chain seq x y z
N MET A 1 20.37 0.58 19.49
CA MET A 1 19.78 0.61 18.13
C MET A 1 18.33 0.06 18.07
N ARG A 2 17.99 -1.10 18.66
CA ARG A 2 16.60 -1.63 18.63
C ARG A 2 15.56 -0.75 19.35
N ARG A 3 15.92 -0.11 20.46
CA ARG A 3 15.01 0.75 21.27
C ARG A 3 14.43 1.92 20.46
N TYR A 4 15.25 2.65 19.71
CA TYR A 4 14.80 3.78 18.91
C TYR A 4 13.88 3.35 17.77
N PHE A 5 14.17 2.23 17.10
CA PHE A 5 13.30 1.71 16.05
C PHE A 5 11.88 1.46 16.57
N TYR A 6 11.75 0.77 17.71
CA TYR A 6 10.44 0.49 18.30
C TYR A 6 9.75 1.78 18.77
N ALA A 7 10.48 2.68 19.45
CA ALA A 7 9.93 3.96 19.87
C ALA A 7 9.41 4.79 18.68
N TRP A 8 10.16 4.88 17.59
CA TRP A 8 9.74 5.62 16.39
C TRP A 8 8.60 4.96 15.63
N ARG A 9 8.60 3.63 15.55
CA ARG A 9 7.48 2.85 15.00
C ARG A 9 6.20 3.12 15.81
N ASP A 10 6.28 3.00 17.12
CA ASP A 10 5.11 3.08 18.01
C ASP A 10 4.60 4.52 18.13
N ALA A 11 5.48 5.52 17.97
CA ALA A 11 5.10 6.92 17.88
C ALA A 11 4.56 7.35 16.49
N GLY A 12 4.54 6.47 15.49
CA GLY A 12 4.09 6.80 14.12
C GLY A 12 5.03 7.75 13.36
N LEU A 13 6.31 7.83 13.77
CA LEU A 13 7.27 8.77 13.16
C LEU A 13 7.50 8.45 11.68
N PHE A 14 7.59 7.17 11.32
CA PHE A 14 7.79 6.78 9.92
C PHE A 14 6.59 7.14 9.03
N ASP A 15 5.37 7.03 9.55
CA ASP A 15 4.17 7.48 8.84
C ASP A 15 4.19 8.99 8.61
N ALA A 16 4.59 9.77 9.61
CA ALA A 16 4.70 11.22 9.52
C ALA A 16 5.75 11.65 8.47
N ILE A 17 6.96 11.08 8.54
CA ILE A 17 8.03 11.36 7.56
C ILE A 17 7.59 10.96 6.15
N ASN A 18 7.00 9.78 5.98
CA ASN A 18 6.52 9.34 4.68
C ASN A 18 5.46 10.30 4.13
N THR A 19 4.48 10.71 4.96
CA THR A 19 3.43 11.65 4.54
C THR A 19 4.00 12.97 4.03
N VAL A 20 4.92 13.59 4.78
CA VAL A 20 5.55 14.86 4.38
C VAL A 20 6.33 14.72 3.08
N LEU A 21 7.08 13.63 2.91
CA LEU A 21 7.83 13.38 1.68
C LEU A 21 6.90 13.14 0.48
N VAL A 22 5.78 12.44 0.67
CA VAL A 22 4.77 12.28 -0.39
C VAL A 22 4.19 13.62 -0.79
N MET A 23 3.78 14.45 0.18
CA MET A 23 3.23 15.78 -0.08
C MET A 23 4.20 16.63 -0.89
N ASN A 24 5.45 16.74 -0.43
CA ASN A 24 6.47 17.53 -1.10
C ASN A 24 6.76 17.03 -2.53
N LEU A 25 6.90 15.70 -2.71
CA LEU A 25 7.20 15.16 -4.02
C LEU A 25 6.03 15.31 -5.00
N ARG A 26 4.79 15.28 -4.50
CA ARG A 26 3.60 15.59 -5.32
C ARG A 26 3.63 17.02 -5.82
N GLU A 27 3.95 17.99 -4.96
CA GLU A 27 4.08 19.40 -5.35
C GLU A 27 5.18 19.60 -6.39
N ILE A 28 6.35 18.97 -6.20
CA ILE A 28 7.45 18.98 -7.18
C ILE A 28 6.99 18.42 -8.53
N GLU A 29 6.12 17.40 -8.54
CA GLU A 29 5.54 16.83 -9.76
C GLU A 29 4.31 17.58 -10.29
N GLY A 30 4.05 18.81 -9.80
CA GLY A 30 2.94 19.66 -10.25
C GLY A 30 1.57 19.13 -9.86
N ARG A 31 1.48 18.37 -8.76
CA ARG A 31 0.24 17.83 -8.20
C ARG A 31 -0.07 18.48 -6.86
N GLU A 32 -1.35 18.52 -6.51
CA GLU A 32 -1.78 18.91 -5.18
C GLU A 32 -1.17 17.98 -4.12
N ALA A 33 -0.59 18.56 -3.06
CA ALA A 33 0.04 17.83 -1.95
C ALA A 33 -0.89 16.75 -1.37
N SER A 34 -2.18 17.08 -1.28
CA SER A 34 -3.25 16.20 -0.79
C SER A 34 -3.88 15.39 -1.93
N PRO A 35 -3.65 14.06 -2.01
CA PRO A 35 -4.24 13.23 -3.08
C PRO A 35 -5.74 13.01 -2.86
N SER A 36 -6.56 13.28 -3.88
CA SER A 36 -8.00 12.97 -3.89
C SER A 36 -8.33 11.56 -4.40
N ALA A 37 -7.36 10.92 -5.07
CA ALA A 37 -7.50 9.58 -5.64
C ALA A 37 -6.28 8.69 -5.32
N GLY A 38 -6.53 7.40 -5.16
CA GLY A 38 -5.49 6.40 -4.90
C GLY A 38 -5.74 5.06 -5.58
N VAL A 39 -4.73 4.21 -5.58
CA VAL A 39 -4.77 2.86 -6.16
C VAL A 39 -4.45 1.86 -5.05
N ILE A 40 -5.36 0.90 -4.82
CA ILE A 40 -5.21 -0.15 -3.80
C ILE A 40 -4.83 -1.47 -4.44
N ASP A 41 -3.86 -2.17 -3.83
CA ASP A 41 -3.50 -3.52 -4.21
C ASP A 41 -2.82 -4.26 -3.03
N SER A 42 -2.69 -5.59 -3.16
CA SER A 42 -2.13 -6.47 -2.13
C SER A 42 -0.93 -7.29 -2.61
N GLN A 43 0.04 -7.49 -1.73
CA GLN A 43 1.16 -8.39 -1.96
C GLN A 43 1.30 -9.38 -0.81
N SER A 44 1.27 -10.68 -1.13
CA SER A 44 1.57 -11.75 -0.18
C SER A 44 3.07 -12.05 -0.18
N VAL A 45 3.67 -12.06 1.01
CA VAL A 45 5.10 -12.28 1.21
C VAL A 45 5.34 -13.40 2.20
N LYS A 46 6.38 -14.21 1.96
CA LYS A 46 6.74 -15.31 2.86
C LYS A 46 7.25 -14.76 4.19
N THR A 47 6.76 -15.29 5.30
CA THR A 47 7.35 -15.05 6.63
C THR A 47 8.51 -15.99 6.88
N THR A 48 9.37 -15.65 7.83
CA THR A 48 10.45 -16.53 8.32
C THR A 48 10.07 -17.21 9.64
N GLU A 49 11.02 -17.91 10.25
CA GLU A 49 10.88 -18.59 11.55
C GLU A 49 10.67 -17.65 12.75
N SER A 50 10.73 -16.33 12.55
CA SER A 50 10.54 -15.31 13.58
C SER A 50 9.17 -15.34 14.28
N GLY A 51 8.21 -16.12 13.77
CA GLY A 51 6.87 -16.30 14.32
C GLY A 51 5.94 -15.08 14.15
N GLY A 52 4.82 -15.11 14.87
CA GLY A 52 3.77 -14.08 14.82
C GLY A 52 2.67 -14.36 13.80
N ILE A 53 1.86 -13.35 13.48
CA ILE A 53 0.74 -13.46 12.55
C ILE A 53 1.24 -13.97 11.19
N SER A 54 0.65 -15.05 10.70
CA SER A 54 0.94 -15.65 9.40
C SER A 54 -0.27 -16.46 8.94
N GLY A 55 -0.46 -16.56 7.64
CA GLY A 55 -1.56 -17.26 6.98
C GLY A 55 -1.10 -17.92 5.68
N TYR A 56 -2.00 -18.64 5.01
CA TYR A 56 -1.70 -19.25 3.71
C TYR A 56 -2.58 -18.66 2.61
N ASP A 57 -1.95 -17.93 1.70
CA ASP A 57 -2.60 -17.46 0.48
C ASP A 57 -2.60 -18.60 -0.54
N ALA A 58 -3.74 -19.27 -0.71
CA ALA A 58 -3.89 -20.38 -1.65
C ALA A 58 -3.72 -19.94 -3.12
N GLY A 59 -4.15 -18.72 -3.45
CA GLY A 59 -4.05 -18.18 -4.81
C GLY A 59 -2.60 -17.91 -5.22
N LYS A 60 -1.79 -17.39 -4.30
CA LYS A 60 -0.36 -17.11 -4.53
C LYS A 60 0.56 -18.27 -4.08
N LYS A 61 0.02 -19.29 -3.43
CA LYS A 61 0.75 -20.40 -2.77
C LYS A 61 1.84 -19.90 -1.80
N VAL A 62 1.51 -18.86 -1.02
CA VAL A 62 2.44 -18.20 -0.10
C VAL A 62 1.97 -18.38 1.34
N LYS A 63 2.83 -19.00 2.17
CA LYS A 63 2.69 -18.96 3.63
C LYS A 63 3.38 -17.69 4.16
N GLY A 64 2.61 -16.76 4.72
CA GLY A 64 3.17 -15.56 5.31
C GLY A 64 2.15 -14.46 5.60
N ARG A 65 2.46 -13.23 5.21
CA ARG A 65 1.61 -12.05 5.43
C ARG A 65 1.20 -11.40 4.12
N LYS A 66 0.06 -10.72 4.14
CA LYS A 66 -0.42 -9.92 3.03
C LYS A 66 -0.30 -8.44 3.37
N ARG A 67 0.36 -7.68 2.51
CA ARG A 67 0.56 -6.24 2.60
C ARG A 67 -0.45 -5.57 1.68
N HIS A 68 -1.47 -4.95 2.24
CA HIS A 68 -2.34 -4.06 1.48
C HIS A 68 -1.70 -2.68 1.47
N ILE A 69 -1.48 -2.13 0.28
CA ILE A 69 -0.97 -0.77 0.13
C ILE A 69 -2.00 0.08 -0.60
N LEU A 70 -2.04 1.35 -0.23
CA LEU A 70 -2.68 2.40 -1.00
C LEU A 70 -1.61 3.38 -1.46
N THR A 71 -1.54 3.59 -2.76
CA THR A 71 -0.70 4.64 -3.35
C THR A 71 -1.56 5.77 -3.86
N ASP A 72 -0.97 6.94 -4.11
CA ASP A 72 -1.58 7.95 -4.96
C ASP A 72 -1.53 7.54 -6.44
N THR A 73 -1.99 8.41 -7.33
CA THR A 73 -1.94 8.22 -8.78
C THR A 73 -0.53 8.29 -9.39
N CYS A 74 0.46 8.80 -8.65
CA CYS A 74 1.87 8.83 -9.06
C CYS A 74 2.63 7.55 -8.64
N GLY A 75 2.08 6.80 -7.68
CA GLY A 75 2.66 5.58 -7.12
C GLY A 75 3.39 5.80 -5.79
N PHE A 76 3.18 6.94 -5.16
CA PHE A 76 3.73 7.20 -3.84
C PHE A 76 2.87 6.51 -2.78
N LEU A 77 3.53 5.76 -1.88
CA LEU A 77 2.85 5.01 -0.83
C LEU A 77 2.21 5.99 0.15
N ILE A 78 0.88 5.99 0.22
CA ILE A 78 0.11 6.81 1.18
C ILE A 78 -0.11 6.02 2.47
N PHE A 79 -0.42 4.73 2.33
CA PHE A 79 -0.80 3.90 3.47
C PHE A 79 -0.46 2.43 3.23
N ILE A 80 -0.18 1.71 4.32
CA ILE A 80 0.04 0.27 4.31
C ILE A 80 -0.59 -0.37 5.54
N LEU A 81 -1.25 -1.50 5.33
CA LEU A 81 -1.75 -2.37 6.40
C LEU A 81 -1.33 -3.81 6.11
N VAL A 82 -0.89 -4.51 7.16
CA VAL A 82 -0.36 -5.88 7.06
C VAL A 82 -1.26 -6.84 7.83
N HIS A 83 -1.71 -7.87 7.13
CA HIS A 83 -2.56 -8.95 7.65
C HIS A 83 -1.89 -10.31 7.49
N ALA A 84 -2.51 -11.35 8.04
CA ALA A 84 -2.18 -12.73 7.68
C ALA A 84 -2.48 -12.98 6.18
N ALA A 85 -1.75 -13.89 5.52
CA ALA A 85 -1.85 -14.04 4.06
C ALA A 85 -3.15 -14.70 3.56
N ASP A 86 -3.90 -15.36 4.43
CA ASP A 86 -5.18 -16.02 4.12
C ASP A 86 -6.36 -15.05 3.97
N ILE A 87 -6.21 -13.79 4.41
CA ILE A 87 -7.25 -12.77 4.23
C ILE A 87 -7.52 -12.53 2.73
N GLN A 88 -8.79 -12.39 2.37
CA GLN A 88 -9.18 -12.05 1.00
C GLN A 88 -8.98 -10.56 0.73
N ASP A 89 -8.67 -10.20 -0.51
CA ASP A 89 -8.29 -8.81 -0.84
C ASP A 89 -9.42 -7.81 -0.57
N ARG A 90 -10.66 -8.17 -0.93
CA ARG A 90 -11.88 -7.42 -0.60
C ARG A 90 -12.14 -7.26 0.90
N ASP A 91 -11.68 -8.19 1.73
CA ASP A 91 -11.91 -8.16 3.18
C ASP A 91 -10.86 -7.25 3.84
N GLY A 92 -9.59 -7.44 3.50
CA GLY A 92 -8.50 -6.56 3.97
C GLY A 92 -8.65 -5.11 3.50
N ALA A 93 -9.30 -4.89 2.34
CA ALA A 93 -9.60 -3.57 1.83
C ALA A 93 -10.50 -2.75 2.76
N VAL A 94 -11.43 -3.38 3.48
CA VAL A 94 -12.33 -2.68 4.40
C VAL A 94 -11.52 -1.99 5.49
N ASP A 95 -10.59 -2.72 6.12
CA ASP A 95 -9.73 -2.18 7.17
C ASP A 95 -8.87 -1.01 6.66
N VAL A 96 -8.32 -1.15 5.45
CA VAL A 96 -7.53 -0.09 4.79
C VAL A 96 -8.38 1.16 4.58
N LEU A 97 -9.59 1.01 4.04
CA LEU A 97 -10.45 2.15 3.71
C LEU A 97 -11.02 2.82 4.97
N VAL A 98 -11.32 2.05 6.02
CA VAL A 98 -11.70 2.60 7.33
C VAL A 98 -10.56 3.44 7.92
N ALA A 99 -9.32 2.94 7.88
CA ALA A 99 -8.16 3.64 8.39
C ALA A 99 -7.86 4.90 7.56
N ILE A 100 -7.87 4.80 6.23
CA ILE A 100 -7.59 5.93 5.35
C ILE A 100 -8.65 7.02 5.46
N ARG A 101 -9.93 6.67 5.70
CA ARG A 101 -11.01 7.63 5.86
C ARG A 101 -10.77 8.62 6.99
N LYS A 102 -10.17 8.15 8.08
CA LYS A 102 -9.82 8.94 9.26
C LYS A 102 -8.61 9.82 8.98
N ARG A 103 -7.61 9.30 8.27
CA ARG A 103 -6.33 9.98 8.02
C ARG A 103 -6.35 10.95 6.84
N PHE A 104 -7.10 10.62 5.79
CA PHE A 104 -7.20 11.37 4.53
C PHE A 104 -8.67 11.48 4.10
N PRO A 105 -9.48 12.30 4.80
CA PRO A 105 -10.93 12.39 4.58
C PRO A 105 -11.36 12.89 3.19
N TRP A 106 -10.44 13.45 2.40
CA TRP A 106 -10.63 13.94 1.04
C TRP A 106 -10.31 12.89 -0.05
N LEU A 107 -9.62 11.79 0.28
CA LEU A 107 -9.29 10.74 -0.68
C LEU A 107 -10.52 9.86 -0.90
N ARG A 108 -11.28 10.11 -1.97
CA ARG A 108 -12.60 9.49 -2.20
C ARG A 108 -12.66 8.56 -3.42
N HIS A 109 -11.68 8.66 -4.31
CA HIS A 109 -11.63 7.82 -5.51
C HIS A 109 -10.54 6.75 -5.37
N ILE A 110 -10.93 5.49 -5.44
CA ILE A 110 -10.04 4.35 -5.30
C ILE A 110 -10.12 3.49 -6.55
N PHE A 111 -8.99 3.31 -7.22
CA PHE A 111 -8.82 2.32 -8.27
C PHE A 111 -8.40 0.99 -7.64
N ALA A 112 -9.07 -0.10 -8.02
CA ALA A 112 -8.73 -1.44 -7.55
C ALA A 112 -8.88 -2.46 -8.67
N ASP A 113 -8.33 -3.66 -8.51
CA ASP A 113 -8.53 -4.73 -9.47
C ASP A 113 -9.77 -5.59 -9.20
N GLY A 114 -9.99 -6.60 -10.04
CA GLY A 114 -11.13 -7.52 -9.92
C GLY A 114 -11.18 -8.29 -8.59
N GLY A 115 -10.06 -8.48 -7.88
CA GLY A 115 -10.02 -9.13 -6.57
C GLY A 115 -10.70 -8.31 -5.45
N TYR A 116 -10.92 -7.02 -5.69
CA TYR A 116 -11.65 -6.12 -4.79
C TYR A 116 -13.13 -5.99 -5.16
N ALA A 117 -13.60 -6.69 -6.21
CA ALA A 117 -15.01 -6.69 -6.56
C ALA A 117 -15.85 -7.49 -5.55
N GLY A 118 -17.06 -7.00 -5.26
CA GLY A 118 -18.07 -7.72 -4.49
C GLY A 118 -18.91 -6.81 -3.60
N ASP A 119 -20.11 -7.28 -3.28
CA ASP A 119 -21.07 -6.52 -2.49
C ASP A 119 -20.59 -6.31 -1.06
N LYS A 120 -19.81 -7.25 -0.51
CA LYS A 120 -19.27 -7.13 0.86
C LYS A 120 -18.45 -5.86 1.06
N LEU A 121 -17.58 -5.50 0.12
CA LEU A 121 -16.81 -4.26 0.20
C LEU A 121 -17.72 -3.03 0.08
N ARG A 122 -18.71 -3.07 -0.83
CA ARG A 122 -19.68 -1.97 -1.00
C ARG A 122 -20.51 -1.77 0.27
N SER A 123 -21.05 -2.85 0.83
CA SER A 123 -21.85 -2.87 2.05
C SER A 123 -21.04 -2.38 3.26
N ALA A 124 -19.78 -2.81 3.38
CA ALA A 124 -18.92 -2.36 4.46
C ALA A 124 -18.61 -0.86 4.41
N LEU A 125 -18.72 -0.22 3.24
CA LEU A 125 -18.48 1.21 3.06
C LEU A 125 -19.75 2.05 3.18
N VAL A 126 -20.93 1.42 3.28
CA VAL A 126 -22.18 2.12 3.57
C VAL A 126 -22.03 2.86 4.90
N GLY A 127 -22.40 4.15 4.92
CA GLY A 127 -22.25 5.00 6.10
C GLY A 127 -20.85 5.60 6.31
N MET A 128 -19.82 5.20 5.53
CA MET A 128 -18.46 5.75 5.64
C MET A 128 -18.22 7.01 4.76
N GLY A 129 -19.31 7.59 4.27
CA GLY A 129 -19.35 8.72 3.35
C GLY A 129 -19.36 8.29 1.88
N LYS A 130 -19.35 9.26 0.97
CA LYS A 130 -19.32 8.99 -0.48
C LYS A 130 -17.94 8.45 -0.87
N TRP A 131 -17.92 7.27 -1.47
CA TRP A 131 -16.74 6.61 -2.02
C TRP A 131 -17.00 6.24 -3.47
N THR A 132 -15.98 6.44 -4.32
CA THR A 132 -15.96 5.91 -5.67
C THR A 132 -14.90 4.82 -5.73
N ILE A 133 -15.33 3.56 -5.78
CA ILE A 133 -14.43 2.42 -6.04
C ILE A 133 -14.61 2.01 -7.49
N GLU A 134 -13.56 2.23 -8.27
CA GLU A 134 -13.49 1.89 -9.68
C GLU A 134 -12.69 0.60 -9.85
N ILE A 135 -13.40 -0.47 -10.23
CA ILE A 135 -12.79 -1.77 -10.50
C ILE A 135 -12.25 -1.78 -11.93
N ILE A 136 -10.93 -1.74 -12.07
CA ILE A 136 -10.24 -1.81 -13.36
C ILE A 136 -10.06 -3.28 -13.76
N LYS A 137 -10.97 -3.76 -14.60
CA LYS A 137 -10.91 -5.11 -15.18
C LYS A 137 -10.00 -5.15 -16.40
N ARG A 138 -9.35 -6.28 -16.61
CA ARG A 138 -8.74 -6.60 -17.90
C ARG A 138 -9.87 -6.86 -18.90
N SER A 139 -9.75 -6.35 -20.14
CA SER A 139 -10.71 -6.72 -21.18
C SER A 139 -10.55 -8.21 -21.50
N ASP A 140 -11.61 -9.00 -21.39
CA ASP A 140 -11.59 -10.45 -21.66
C ASP A 140 -11.21 -10.78 -23.12
N LYS A 141 -11.28 -9.79 -24.01
CA LYS A 141 -10.90 -9.91 -25.44
C LYS A 141 -9.43 -9.55 -25.73
N ALA A 142 -8.68 -9.04 -24.74
CA ALA A 142 -7.30 -8.63 -24.96
C ALA A 142 -6.35 -9.83 -24.95
N LYS A 143 -5.74 -10.15 -26.11
CA LYS A 143 -4.60 -11.08 -26.19
C LYS A 143 -3.30 -10.32 -25.89
N GLY A 144 -2.53 -10.80 -24.92
CA GLY A 144 -1.20 -10.25 -24.57
C GLY A 144 -1.18 -9.30 -23.37
N PHE A 145 -0.05 -8.64 -23.14
CA PHE A 145 0.12 -7.67 -22.06
C PHE A 145 -0.50 -6.32 -22.45
N GLN A 146 -1.62 -5.96 -21.82
CA GLN A 146 -2.22 -4.63 -21.92
C GLN A 146 -1.94 -3.85 -20.63
N VAL A 147 -1.35 -2.66 -20.75
CA VAL A 147 -1.21 -1.73 -19.63
C VAL A 147 -2.60 -1.21 -19.27
N LEU A 148 -3.12 -1.61 -18.11
CA LEU A 148 -4.35 -1.06 -17.58
C LEU A 148 -4.06 0.33 -16.99
N PRO A 149 -4.71 1.39 -17.47
CA PRO A 149 -4.50 2.74 -16.94
C PRO A 149 -4.64 2.73 -15.42
N ARG A 150 -3.69 3.37 -14.74
CA ARG A 150 -3.63 3.56 -13.27
C ARG A 150 -3.33 2.32 -12.42
N ARG A 151 -3.66 1.09 -12.83
CA ARG A 151 -3.36 -0.13 -12.06
C ARG A 151 -1.86 -0.45 -11.97
N TRP A 152 -1.13 -0.28 -13.07
CA TRP A 152 0.31 -0.58 -13.12
C TRP A 152 1.15 0.25 -12.12
N VAL A 153 0.60 1.37 -11.64
CA VAL A 153 1.28 2.30 -10.74
C VAL A 153 1.55 1.66 -9.38
N VAL A 154 0.56 0.99 -8.77
CA VAL A 154 0.72 0.32 -7.47
C VAL A 154 1.59 -0.94 -7.58
N GLU A 155 1.46 -1.67 -8.69
CA GLU A 155 2.31 -2.83 -9.00
C GLU A 155 3.79 -2.42 -9.12
N ARG A 156 4.05 -1.27 -9.76
CA ARG A 156 5.40 -0.67 -9.81
C ARG A 156 5.89 -0.26 -8.42
N THR A 157 5.01 0.23 -7.54
CA THR A 157 5.38 0.55 -6.16
C THR A 157 5.81 -0.71 -5.40
N PHE A 158 5.11 -1.83 -5.58
CA PHE A 158 5.59 -3.11 -5.04
C PHE A 158 6.96 -3.51 -5.60
N ALA A 159 7.22 -3.31 -6.89
CA ALA A 159 8.53 -3.56 -7.48
C ALA A 159 9.62 -2.66 -6.86
N TRP A 160 9.32 -1.38 -6.57
CA TRP A 160 10.24 -0.49 -5.86
C TRP A 160 10.50 -0.94 -4.43
N LEU A 161 9.47 -1.33 -3.69
CA LEU A 161 9.63 -1.90 -2.35
C LEU A 161 10.49 -3.17 -2.39
N GLY A 162 10.32 -4.01 -3.41
CA GLY A 162 11.14 -5.21 -3.65
C GLY A 162 12.63 -4.94 -3.87
N ARG A 163 13.04 -3.73 -4.29
CA ARG A 163 14.45 -3.33 -4.36
C ARG A 163 15.09 -3.18 -2.98
N CYS A 164 14.28 -3.04 -1.92
CA CYS A 164 14.76 -3.17 -0.56
C CYS A 164 14.85 -4.67 -0.21
N ARG A 165 16.05 -5.26 -0.27
CA ARG A 165 16.28 -6.68 -0.01
C ARG A 165 15.63 -7.19 1.28
N ARG A 166 15.55 -6.33 2.30
CA ARG A 166 14.88 -6.66 3.58
C ARG A 166 13.41 -7.01 3.40
N LEU A 167 12.71 -6.45 2.42
CA LEU A 167 11.29 -6.67 2.17
C LEU A 167 10.99 -7.89 1.28
N ALA A 168 12.00 -8.56 0.74
CA ALA A 168 11.84 -9.74 -0.12
C ALA A 168 11.16 -10.92 0.61
N LYS A 169 11.37 -11.01 1.93
CA LYS A 169 10.59 -11.82 2.88
C LYS A 169 10.20 -10.94 4.05
N ASP A 170 9.19 -11.34 4.81
CA ASP A 170 8.90 -10.70 6.09
C ASP A 170 9.67 -11.42 7.21
N TRP A 171 10.70 -10.74 7.72
CA TRP A 171 11.55 -11.22 8.81
C TRP A 171 11.02 -10.84 10.19
N GLU A 172 9.97 -10.02 10.25
CA GLU A 172 9.50 -9.39 11.47
C GLU A 172 8.53 -10.27 12.22
N ARG A 173 8.62 -10.29 13.56
CA ARG A 173 7.64 -10.99 14.40
C ARG A 173 6.29 -10.25 14.49
N SER A 174 6.29 -8.92 14.41
CA SER A 174 5.07 -8.10 14.52
C SER A 174 4.71 -7.43 13.21
N ILE A 175 3.40 -7.28 12.96
CA ILE A 175 2.89 -6.54 11.80
C ILE A 175 3.31 -5.07 11.84
N ALA A 176 3.38 -4.46 13.03
CA ALA A 176 3.82 -3.09 13.21
C ALA A 176 5.27 -2.89 12.71
N SER A 177 6.17 -3.83 13.01
CA SER A 177 7.54 -3.77 12.48
C SER A 177 7.57 -3.96 10.96
N SER A 178 6.73 -4.85 10.42
CA SER A 178 6.63 -5.07 8.98
C SER A 178 6.18 -3.81 8.24
N THR A 179 5.15 -3.14 8.78
CA THR A 179 4.68 -1.81 8.33
C THR A 179 5.80 -0.78 8.38
N ALA A 180 6.50 -0.65 9.51
CA ALA A 180 7.60 0.31 9.63
C ALA A 180 8.71 0.09 8.60
N TRP A 181 9.10 -1.15 8.31
CA TRP A 181 10.10 -1.42 7.28
C TRP A 181 9.63 -1.09 5.87
N ALA A 182 8.34 -1.27 5.58
CA ALA A 182 7.77 -0.82 4.31
C ALA A 182 7.79 0.71 4.18
N LEU A 183 7.43 1.43 5.25
CA LEU A 183 7.51 2.89 5.32
C LEU A 183 8.96 3.38 5.16
N ILE A 184 9.92 2.77 5.85
CA ILE A 184 11.35 3.10 5.68
C ILE A 184 11.81 2.89 4.23
N ALA A 185 11.36 1.82 3.57
CA ALA A 185 11.69 1.60 2.15
C ALA A 185 11.07 2.67 1.25
N SER A 186 9.82 3.08 1.52
CA SER A 186 9.16 4.19 0.82
C SER A 186 9.91 5.50 1.03
N ILE A 187 10.21 5.88 2.28
CA ILE A 187 10.98 7.08 2.64
C ILE A 187 12.30 7.12 1.87
N ARG A 188 13.07 6.02 1.88
CA ARG A 188 14.33 5.94 1.12
C ARG A 188 14.14 6.17 -0.38
N MET A 189 13.05 5.68 -0.95
CA MET A 189 12.71 5.89 -2.36
C MET A 189 12.34 7.35 -2.63
N LEU A 190 11.44 7.91 -1.81
CA LEU A 190 10.98 9.30 -1.93
C LEU A 190 12.14 10.28 -1.78
N THR A 191 12.96 10.17 -0.72
CA THR A 191 14.12 11.04 -0.51
C THR A 191 15.09 11.03 -1.69
N ARG A 192 15.37 9.85 -2.27
CA ARG A 192 16.24 9.75 -3.46
C ARG A 192 15.62 10.39 -4.68
N ARG A 193 14.30 10.32 -4.83
CA ARG A 193 13.59 10.92 -5.96
C ARG A 193 13.53 12.43 -5.83
N THR A 194 13.20 12.95 -4.65
CA THR A 194 13.28 14.39 -4.32
C THR A 194 14.67 14.93 -4.62
N ALA A 195 15.74 14.29 -4.12
CA ALA A 195 17.11 14.74 -4.35
C ALA A 195 17.48 14.84 -5.84
N ARG A 196 16.99 13.91 -6.67
CA ARG A 196 17.23 13.95 -8.14
C ARG A 196 16.49 15.07 -8.84
N LEU A 197 15.30 15.41 -8.37
CA LEU A 197 14.48 16.47 -8.98
C LEU A 197 14.94 17.86 -8.55
N CYS A 198 15.51 18.00 -7.34
CA CYS A 198 16.08 19.28 -6.87
C CYS A 198 17.48 19.58 -7.45
N GLN A 199 18.11 18.63 -8.15
CA GLN A 199 19.43 18.80 -8.78
C GLN A 199 19.35 19.17 -10.27
N ASN A 200 18.13 19.22 -10.82
CA ASN A 200 17.84 19.63 -12.19
C ASN A 200 17.13 20.98 -12.18
#